data_AF-A0A8H7ZCN5-F1
#
_entry.id   AF-A0A8H7ZCN5-F1
#
_cell.length_a   1.000
_cell.length_b   1.000
_cell.length_c   1.000
_cell.angle_alpha   90.00
_cell.angle_beta   90.00
_cell.angle_gamma   90.00
#
_symmetry.space_group_name_H-M   'P 1'
#
loop_
_entity.id
_entity.type
_entity.pdbx_description
1 polymer ?
#
loop_
_entity_poly.entity_id
_entity_poly.type
_entity_poly.pdbx_seq_one_letter_code
_entity_poly.pdbx_strand_id
1 'polypeptide(L)'
;MGAQKKKNKSDAVPLDLDNIKPLEHLQPVPKARSFSVTSVESVEEPGVVKQVIAPPTVREFDDLEQFEAFVRDETWDNEFDYFHGRLHYYPPFVMKECHDDVEKIKTTANKNSKKFKRNLQHHIKNHLIKDLSKCCGYELNFDKGEMTESFDKLVWVFRDETDHGFSKEEEDLYDRHWKLELDVSCHNDSAMVDVDFKAIPILTPKEEEA
;
A
#
# COMPACT_ATOMS: atom_id res chain seq x y z
N MET A 1 -46.54 -16.28 -15.48
CA MET A 1 -45.97 -14.91 -15.49
C MET A 1 -44.68 -14.95 -14.68
N GLY A 2 -43.53 -15.00 -15.36
CA GLY A 2 -42.22 -15.05 -14.70
C GLY A 2 -41.73 -13.62 -14.42
N ALA A 3 -41.56 -13.27 -13.16
CA ALA A 3 -41.00 -11.98 -12.77
C ALA A 3 -39.46 -12.04 -12.92
N GLN A 4 -38.94 -11.33 -13.91
CA GLN A 4 -37.51 -11.02 -14.03
C GLN A 4 -37.06 -10.18 -12.83
N LYS A 5 -36.16 -10.72 -12.01
CA LYS A 5 -35.42 -9.94 -11.01
C LYS A 5 -34.43 -9.02 -11.73
N LYS A 6 -34.58 -7.72 -11.52
CA LYS A 6 -33.64 -6.68 -11.93
C LYS A 6 -32.28 -6.93 -11.26
N LYS A 7 -31.22 -7.07 -12.05
CA LYS A 7 -29.83 -6.99 -11.59
C LYS A 7 -29.52 -5.52 -11.26
N ASN A 8 -29.38 -5.21 -9.98
CA ASN A 8 -28.79 -3.97 -9.52
C ASN A 8 -27.27 -4.14 -9.40
N LYS A 9 -26.59 -3.01 -9.52
CA LYS A 9 -25.21 -2.78 -9.92
C LYS A 9 -24.32 -2.68 -8.67
N SER A 10 -23.48 -3.69 -8.44
CA SER A 10 -22.21 -3.73 -7.67
C SER A 10 -22.03 -5.14 -7.09
N ASP A 11 -21.68 -6.10 -7.95
CA ASP A 11 -21.32 -7.47 -7.53
C ASP A 11 -19.82 -7.50 -7.17
N ALA A 12 -19.40 -6.58 -6.28
CA ALA A 12 -18.14 -6.72 -5.57
C ALA A 12 -18.46 -7.67 -4.41
N VAL A 13 -17.99 -8.92 -4.51
CA VAL A 13 -18.07 -9.85 -3.39
C VAL A 13 -17.20 -9.26 -2.28
N PRO A 14 -17.76 -8.96 -1.09
CA PRO A 14 -16.99 -8.41 0.01
C PRO A 14 -15.81 -9.31 0.31
N LEU A 15 -14.62 -8.72 0.41
CA LEU A 15 -13.43 -9.49 0.76
C LEU A 15 -13.55 -9.99 2.19
N ASP A 16 -13.45 -11.30 2.35
CA ASP A 16 -13.43 -11.93 3.66
C ASP A 16 -12.03 -11.80 4.27
N LEU A 17 -11.76 -10.64 4.87
CA LEU A 17 -10.49 -10.29 5.50
C LEU A 17 -10.12 -11.22 6.67
N ASP A 18 -11.07 -12.01 7.20
CA ASP A 18 -10.86 -12.93 8.31
C ASP A 18 -10.50 -14.36 7.86
N ASN A 19 -10.53 -14.64 6.56
CA ASN A 19 -10.18 -15.94 5.97
C ASN A 19 -8.92 -15.89 5.09
N ILE A 20 -8.13 -14.81 5.20
CA ILE A 20 -6.86 -14.68 4.47
C ILE A 20 -5.83 -15.59 5.16
N LYS A 21 -5.24 -16.49 4.38
CA LYS A 21 -4.18 -17.36 4.88
C LYS A 21 -2.91 -16.53 5.10
N PRO A 22 -2.27 -16.61 6.27
CA PRO A 22 -0.99 -15.95 6.48
C PRO A 22 0.07 -16.55 5.53
N LEU A 23 0.98 -15.71 5.07
CA LEU A 23 2.14 -16.13 4.31
C LEU A 23 3.18 -16.65 5.33
N GLU A 24 3.09 -17.93 5.69
CA GLU A 24 3.96 -18.52 6.72
C GLU A 24 5.40 -18.78 6.23
N HIS A 25 5.61 -18.90 4.91
CA HIS A 25 6.91 -19.20 4.31
C HIS A 25 7.15 -18.40 3.03
N LEU A 26 8.39 -17.93 2.84
CA LEU A 26 8.82 -17.27 1.62
C LEU A 26 8.90 -18.25 0.45
N GLN A 27 8.56 -17.75 -0.73
CA GLN A 27 8.69 -18.47 -2.00
C GLN A 27 9.80 -17.84 -2.85
N PRO A 28 10.39 -18.59 -3.80
CA PRO A 28 11.40 -18.04 -4.70
C PRO A 28 10.82 -16.90 -5.57
N VAL A 29 11.65 -15.93 -5.91
CA VAL A 29 11.25 -14.77 -6.73
C VAL A 29 10.73 -15.24 -8.09
N PRO A 30 9.55 -14.77 -8.55
CA PRO A 30 9.03 -15.11 -9.87
C PRO A 30 9.99 -14.68 -11.00
N LYS A 31 10.19 -15.57 -11.99
CA LYS A 31 11.09 -15.31 -13.14
C LYS A 31 10.72 -14.06 -13.94
N ALA A 32 9.46 -13.64 -13.92
CA ALA A 32 8.99 -12.43 -14.61
C ALA A 32 9.66 -11.17 -14.04
N ARG A 33 9.95 -11.14 -12.74
CA ARG A 33 10.58 -9.99 -12.07
C ARG A 33 12.08 -9.87 -12.33
N SER A 34 12.78 -10.97 -12.59
CA SER A 34 14.21 -10.95 -12.92
C SER A 34 14.55 -10.06 -14.12
N PHE A 35 13.55 -9.75 -14.98
CA PHE A 35 13.70 -8.88 -16.14
C PHE A 35 13.59 -7.37 -15.83
N SER A 36 13.09 -6.98 -14.65
CA SER A 36 12.87 -5.57 -14.27
C SER A 36 14.12 -4.91 -13.67
N VAL A 37 15.19 -5.68 -13.45
CA VAL A 37 16.46 -5.19 -12.90
C VAL A 37 17.27 -4.53 -14.02
N THR A 38 17.48 -3.21 -13.92
CA THR A 38 18.34 -2.48 -14.87
C THR A 38 19.66 -2.15 -14.20
N SER A 39 20.78 -2.48 -14.85
CA SER A 39 22.11 -2.10 -14.37
C SER A 39 22.40 -0.65 -14.76
N VAL A 40 22.61 0.22 -13.77
CA VAL A 40 23.01 1.61 -14.00
C VAL A 40 24.36 1.89 -13.34
N GLU A 41 25.22 2.62 -14.04
CA GLU A 41 26.49 3.07 -13.48
C GLU A 41 26.24 4.16 -12.43
N SER A 42 26.78 4.00 -11.23
CA SER A 42 26.61 4.96 -10.15
C SER A 42 27.38 6.24 -10.44
N VAL A 43 26.72 7.40 -10.32
CA VAL A 43 27.33 8.72 -10.60
C VAL A 43 28.34 9.14 -9.52
N GLU A 44 28.24 8.57 -8.32
CA GLU A 44 29.07 8.93 -7.15
C GLU A 44 30.42 8.20 -7.10
N GLU A 45 30.54 7.04 -7.74
CA GLU A 45 31.76 6.22 -7.73
C GLU A 45 31.99 5.60 -9.12
N PRO A 46 32.95 6.10 -9.92
CA PRO A 46 33.21 5.57 -11.25
C PRO A 46 33.69 4.11 -11.15
N GLY A 47 32.91 3.19 -11.71
CA GLY A 47 33.18 1.74 -11.69
C GLY A 47 32.21 0.90 -10.86
N VAL A 48 31.31 1.52 -10.08
CA VAL A 48 30.29 0.78 -9.30
C VAL A 48 28.98 0.69 -10.09
N VAL A 49 28.70 -0.49 -10.66
CA VAL A 49 27.41 -0.80 -11.29
C VAL A 49 26.39 -1.08 -10.19
N LYS A 50 25.44 -0.18 -9.97
CA LYS A 50 24.29 -0.45 -9.08
C LYS A 50 23.16 -1.04 -9.92
N GLN A 51 22.67 -2.20 -9.49
CA GLN A 51 21.40 -2.69 -9.99
C GLN A 51 20.30 -1.80 -9.42
N VAL A 52 19.51 -1.17 -10.30
CA VAL A 52 18.37 -0.34 -9.91
C VAL A 52 17.13 -0.95 -10.52
N ILE A 53 16.15 -1.23 -9.66
CA ILE A 53 14.84 -1.72 -10.07
C ILE A 53 14.00 -0.50 -10.41
N ALA A 54 13.46 -0.45 -11.63
CA ALA A 54 12.51 0.60 -11.99
C ALA A 54 11.29 0.51 -11.05
N PRO A 55 10.65 1.64 -10.68
CA PRO A 55 9.44 1.56 -9.86
C PRO A 55 8.34 0.76 -10.58
N PRO A 56 7.54 -0.04 -9.85
CA PRO A 56 6.44 -0.80 -10.45
C PRO A 56 5.44 0.13 -11.12
N THR A 57 4.69 -0.41 -12.09
CA THR A 57 3.62 0.34 -12.74
C THR A 57 2.54 0.66 -11.72
N VAL A 58 2.17 1.95 -11.60
CA VAL A 58 1.14 2.40 -10.65
C VAL A 58 -0.23 1.89 -11.11
N ARG A 59 -0.92 1.16 -10.22
CA ARG A 59 -2.34 0.83 -10.40
C ARG A 59 -3.19 1.77 -9.54
N GLU A 60 -4.14 2.46 -10.17
CA GLU A 60 -5.02 3.42 -9.50
C GLU A 60 -6.37 2.77 -9.17
N PHE A 61 -6.87 3.07 -7.97
CA PHE A 61 -8.12 2.55 -7.43
C PHE A 61 -8.91 3.69 -6.80
N ASP A 62 -10.24 3.61 -6.85
CA ASP A 62 -11.15 4.59 -6.23
C ASP A 62 -11.91 4.00 -5.02
N ASP A 63 -11.68 2.72 -4.74
CA ASP A 63 -12.43 1.93 -3.75
C ASP A 63 -11.49 1.07 -2.91
N LEU A 64 -11.74 1.03 -1.60
CA LEU A 64 -10.94 0.29 -0.63
C LEU A 64 -10.96 -1.21 -0.91
N GLU A 65 -12.12 -1.78 -1.25
CA GLU A 65 -12.25 -3.23 -1.47
C GLU A 65 -11.46 -3.66 -2.71
N GLN A 66 -11.47 -2.85 -3.77
CA GLN A 66 -10.66 -3.14 -4.96
C GLN A 66 -9.15 -3.09 -4.69
N PHE A 67 -8.72 -2.11 -3.89
CA PHE A 67 -7.34 -1.95 -3.50
C PHE A 67 -6.85 -3.09 -2.59
N GLU A 68 -7.66 -3.48 -1.61
CA GLU A 68 -7.37 -4.63 -0.74
C GLU A 68 -7.33 -5.96 -1.51
N ALA A 69 -8.23 -6.14 -2.48
CA ALA A 69 -8.23 -7.31 -3.36
C ALA A 69 -6.93 -7.39 -4.14
N PHE A 70 -6.49 -6.25 -4.70
CA PHE A 70 -5.23 -6.16 -5.43
C PHE A 70 -4.03 -6.56 -4.55
N VAL A 71 -3.89 -5.98 -3.36
CA VAL A 71 -2.76 -6.32 -2.46
C VAL A 71 -2.76 -7.80 -2.07
N ARG A 72 -3.94 -8.38 -1.84
CA ARG A 72 -4.09 -9.81 -1.54
C ARG A 72 -3.70 -10.66 -2.75
N ASP A 73 -4.18 -10.31 -3.93
CA ASP A 73 -3.92 -11.08 -5.15
C ASP A 73 -2.43 -11.04 -5.51
N GLU A 74 -1.74 -9.90 -5.34
CA GLU A 74 -0.27 -9.81 -5.50
C GLU A 74 0.49 -10.68 -4.49
N THR A 75 -0.03 -10.81 -3.26
CA THR A 75 0.48 -11.78 -2.28
C THR A 75 0.31 -13.23 -2.74
N TRP A 76 -0.86 -13.56 -3.29
CA TRP A 76 -1.17 -14.90 -3.79
C TRP A 76 -0.37 -15.28 -5.03
N ASP A 77 -0.12 -14.30 -5.91
CA ASP A 77 0.69 -14.45 -7.13
C ASP A 77 2.20 -14.37 -6.84
N ASN A 78 2.58 -14.24 -5.57
CA ASN A 78 3.96 -14.18 -5.11
C ASN A 78 4.73 -12.96 -5.65
N GLU A 79 4.04 -11.84 -5.89
CA GLU A 79 4.57 -10.55 -6.36
C GLU A 79 4.53 -9.44 -5.27
N PHE A 80 4.19 -9.80 -4.02
CA PHE A 80 4.03 -8.88 -2.87
C PHE A 80 5.20 -7.94 -2.54
N ASP A 81 6.38 -8.21 -3.07
CA ASP A 81 7.59 -7.45 -2.81
C ASP A 81 7.92 -6.48 -3.97
N TYR A 82 7.06 -6.36 -4.98
CA TYR A 82 7.20 -5.42 -6.11
C TYR A 82 5.84 -5.06 -6.71
N PHE A 83 5.18 -4.08 -6.10
CA PHE A 83 3.94 -3.51 -6.62
C PHE A 83 3.81 -2.05 -6.20
N HIS A 84 2.95 -1.32 -6.91
CA HIS A 84 2.60 0.06 -6.58
C HIS A 84 1.10 0.25 -6.80
N GLY A 85 0.35 0.36 -5.71
CA GLY A 85 -1.07 0.67 -5.72
C GLY A 85 -1.32 2.09 -5.20
N ARG A 86 -2.21 2.82 -5.86
CA ARG A 86 -2.64 4.15 -5.44
C ARG A 86 -4.15 4.17 -5.30
N LEU A 87 -4.64 4.59 -4.14
CA LEU A 87 -6.06 4.63 -3.80
C LEU A 87 -6.51 6.06 -3.56
N HIS A 88 -7.58 6.47 -4.25
CA HIS A 88 -8.20 7.78 -4.17
C HIS A 88 -9.63 7.64 -3.66
N TYR A 89 -9.88 7.93 -2.39
CA TYR A 89 -11.19 7.66 -1.79
C TYR A 89 -11.62 8.71 -0.77
N TYR A 90 -12.92 8.71 -0.48
CA TYR A 90 -13.47 9.43 0.65
C TYR A 90 -13.48 8.54 1.89
N PRO A 91 -12.83 8.93 2.99
CA PRO A 91 -12.81 8.11 4.19
C PRO A 91 -14.23 7.82 4.72
N PRO A 92 -14.49 6.62 5.27
CA PRO A 92 -15.83 6.23 5.72
C PRO A 92 -16.46 7.19 6.73
N PHE A 93 -15.64 7.83 7.58
CA PHE A 93 -16.16 8.81 8.55
C PHE A 93 -16.67 10.09 7.89
N VAL A 94 -16.12 10.49 6.74
CA VAL A 94 -16.60 11.65 5.96
C VAL A 94 -17.92 11.31 5.30
N MET A 95 -17.97 10.15 4.63
CA MET A 95 -19.17 9.66 3.94
C MET A 95 -20.35 9.50 4.90
N LYS A 96 -20.10 8.96 6.09
CA LYS A 96 -21.10 8.81 7.15
C LYS A 96 -21.64 10.15 7.67
N GLU A 97 -20.81 11.19 7.76
CA GLU A 97 -21.25 12.52 8.15
C GLU A 97 -22.12 13.21 7.09
N CYS A 98 -22.04 12.76 5.83
CA CYS A 98 -22.75 13.36 4.69
C CYS A 98 -23.90 12.48 4.16
N HIS A 99 -24.21 11.38 4.84
CA HIS A 99 -25.21 10.39 4.40
C HIS A 99 -24.92 9.83 2.99
N ASP A 100 -23.64 9.52 2.72
CA ASP A 100 -23.16 8.96 1.45
C ASP A 100 -23.39 9.89 0.24
N ASP A 101 -23.56 11.19 0.50
CA ASP A 101 -23.75 12.22 -0.50
C ASP A 101 -22.53 13.15 -0.54
N VAL A 102 -21.73 13.01 -1.61
CA VAL A 102 -20.48 13.75 -1.81
C VAL A 102 -20.72 15.26 -1.91
N GLU A 103 -21.88 15.68 -2.43
CA GLU A 103 -22.22 17.10 -2.57
C GLU A 103 -22.49 17.78 -1.22
N LYS A 104 -22.81 16.98 -0.19
CA LYS A 104 -23.05 17.46 1.19
C LYS A 104 -21.77 17.52 2.02
N ILE A 105 -20.62 17.15 1.47
CA ILE A 105 -19.35 17.23 2.18
C ILE A 105 -19.08 18.69 2.55
N LYS A 106 -18.87 18.91 3.84
CA LYS A 106 -18.53 20.24 4.36
C LYS A 106 -17.20 20.66 3.76
N THR A 107 -17.12 21.89 3.27
CA THR A 107 -15.86 22.50 2.80
C THR A 107 -14.79 22.57 3.88
N THR A 108 -15.16 22.43 5.15
CA THR A 108 -14.25 22.37 6.31
C THR A 108 -13.72 20.97 6.62
N ALA A 109 -14.20 19.92 5.94
CA ALA A 109 -13.71 18.55 6.07
C ALA A 109 -12.46 18.34 5.22
N ASN A 110 -11.39 19.07 5.53
CA ASN A 110 -10.12 19.04 4.80
C ASN A 110 -8.93 19.06 5.79
N LYS A 111 -7.69 19.11 5.29
CA LYS A 111 -6.48 19.11 6.13
C LYS A 111 -6.43 20.20 7.20
N ASN A 112 -7.10 21.35 7.00
CA ASN A 112 -7.08 22.46 7.94
C ASN A 112 -7.93 22.17 9.19
N SER A 113 -8.83 21.18 9.13
CA SER A 113 -9.65 20.78 10.27
C SER A 113 -8.92 19.78 11.18
N LYS A 114 -8.71 20.18 12.43
CA LYS A 114 -8.15 19.31 13.47
C LYS A 114 -8.99 18.05 13.69
N LYS A 115 -10.33 18.16 13.58
CA LYS A 115 -11.24 17.01 13.71
C LYS A 115 -11.02 16.02 12.56
N PHE A 116 -10.93 16.52 11.32
CA PHE A 116 -10.66 15.70 10.15
C PHE A 116 -9.32 14.97 10.27
N LYS A 117 -8.23 15.70 10.59
CA LYS A 117 -6.90 15.12 10.79
C LYS A 117 -6.89 14.00 11.83
N ARG A 118 -7.52 14.22 12.98
CA ARG A 118 -7.60 13.21 14.06
C ARG A 118 -8.39 11.97 13.62
N ASN A 119 -9.53 12.17 12.97
CA ASN A 119 -10.37 11.06 12.50
C ASN A 119 -9.66 10.28 11.40
N LEU A 120 -8.97 10.96 10.48
CA LEU A 120 -8.18 10.34 9.43
C LEU A 120 -7.02 9.53 10.02
N GLN A 121 -6.25 10.09 10.95
CA GLN A 121 -5.17 9.36 11.62
C GLN A 121 -5.69 8.11 12.36
N HIS A 122 -6.85 8.20 13.01
CA HIS A 122 -7.50 7.06 13.64
C HIS A 122 -7.92 5.99 12.62
N HIS A 123 -8.45 6.43 11.48
CA HIS A 123 -8.83 5.53 10.38
C HIS A 123 -7.60 4.80 9.80
N ILE A 124 -6.51 5.53 9.52
CA ILE A 124 -5.27 4.97 9.00
C ILE A 124 -4.75 3.86 9.92
N LYS A 125 -4.68 4.11 11.24
CA LYS A 125 -4.10 3.16 12.19
C LYS A 125 -4.97 1.94 12.49
N ASN A 126 -6.29 2.12 12.58
CA ASN A 126 -7.18 1.05 13.06
C ASN A 126 -7.87 0.27 11.95
N HIS A 127 -7.92 0.83 10.74
CA HIS A 127 -8.52 0.22 9.57
C HIS A 127 -7.45 0.01 8.50
N LEU A 128 -7.03 1.06 7.79
CA LEU A 128 -6.16 0.92 6.61
C LEU A 128 -4.90 0.05 6.85
N ILE A 129 -4.08 0.38 7.86
CA ILE A 129 -2.86 -0.40 8.17
C ILE A 129 -3.20 -1.83 8.60
N LYS A 130 -4.28 -1.99 9.38
CA LYS A 130 -4.70 -3.29 9.90
C LYS A 130 -5.23 -4.20 8.80
N ASP A 131 -6.03 -3.63 7.90
CA ASP A 131 -6.62 -4.32 6.76
C ASP A 131 -5.54 -4.66 5.73
N LEU A 132 -4.57 -3.75 5.50
CA LEU A 132 -3.38 -4.02 4.71
C LEU A 132 -2.53 -5.17 5.27
N SER A 133 -2.28 -5.21 6.59
CA SER A 133 -1.52 -6.30 7.21
C SER A 133 -2.23 -7.64 7.04
N LYS A 134 -3.57 -7.67 7.15
CA LYS A 134 -4.36 -8.86 6.84
C LYS A 134 -4.24 -9.26 5.37
N CYS A 135 -4.31 -8.30 4.44
CA CYS A 135 -4.23 -8.57 3.00
C CYS A 135 -2.85 -9.06 2.55
N CYS A 136 -1.79 -8.49 3.12
CA CYS A 136 -0.40 -8.91 2.87
C CYS A 136 -0.13 -10.30 3.45
N GLY A 137 -0.82 -10.70 4.52
CA GLY A 137 -0.63 -12.00 5.15
C GLY A 137 0.67 -12.11 5.96
N TYR A 138 1.38 -11.01 6.17
CA TYR A 138 2.59 -10.90 6.98
C TYR A 138 2.53 -9.65 7.88
N GLU A 139 3.43 -9.58 8.86
CA GLU A 139 3.38 -8.53 9.88
C GLU A 139 3.95 -7.22 9.33
N LEU A 140 3.11 -6.17 9.29
CA LEU A 140 3.52 -4.83 8.88
C LEU A 140 3.96 -4.03 10.10
N ASN A 141 5.26 -3.79 10.21
CA ASN A 141 5.86 -2.98 11.25
C ASN A 141 6.01 -1.54 10.76
N PHE A 142 4.88 -0.90 10.45
CA PHE A 142 4.88 0.54 10.24
C PHE A 142 5.17 1.25 11.56
N ASP A 143 6.39 1.78 11.64
CA ASP A 143 6.87 2.57 12.76
C ASP A 143 6.02 3.86 12.95
N LYS A 144 6.46 4.76 13.84
CA LYS A 144 5.83 6.09 13.92
C LYS A 144 5.90 6.82 12.57
N GLY A 145 4.78 6.82 11.84
CA GLY A 145 4.66 7.54 10.58
C GLY A 145 5.09 9.01 10.69
N GLU A 146 5.96 9.41 9.77
CA GLU A 146 6.43 10.78 9.65
C GLU A 146 5.31 11.66 9.10
N MET A 147 5.03 12.78 9.77
CA MET A 147 3.97 13.69 9.34
C MET A 147 4.61 14.94 8.73
N THR A 148 4.40 15.14 7.44
CA THR A 148 4.89 16.31 6.71
C THR A 148 3.70 17.20 6.33
N GLU A 149 3.55 18.34 7.00
CA GLU A 149 2.54 19.34 6.68
C GLU A 149 3.11 20.37 5.70
N SER A 150 2.49 20.48 4.52
CA SER A 150 2.76 21.52 3.53
C SER A 150 1.61 22.53 3.50
N PHE A 151 1.77 23.64 2.77
CA PHE A 151 0.72 24.66 2.64
C PHE A 151 -0.57 24.09 2.01
N ASP A 152 -0.45 23.20 1.01
CA ASP A 152 -1.60 22.67 0.27
C ASP A 152 -2.03 21.27 0.68
N LYS A 153 -1.10 20.46 1.21
CA LYS A 153 -1.37 19.07 1.60
C LYS A 153 -0.75 18.69 2.92
N LEU A 154 -1.27 17.63 3.51
CA LEU A 154 -0.69 16.96 4.66
C LEU A 154 -0.43 15.51 4.29
N VAL A 155 0.79 15.03 4.53
CA VAL A 155 1.21 13.68 4.18
C VAL A 155 1.65 12.94 5.44
N TRP A 156 1.22 11.70 5.60
CA TRP A 156 1.74 10.73 6.55
C TRP A 156 2.51 9.68 5.77
N VAL A 157 3.81 9.57 6.04
CA VAL A 157 4.71 8.61 5.42
C VAL A 157 5.01 7.51 6.43
N PHE A 158 4.65 6.28 6.11
CA PHE A 158 5.00 5.10 6.89
C PHE A 158 5.98 4.28 6.08
N ARG A 159 7.10 3.88 6.69
CA ARG A 159 8.10 3.02 6.07
C ARG A 159 8.31 1.82 6.95
N ASP A 160 8.42 0.67 6.32
CA ASP A 160 8.73 -0.60 6.96
C ASP A 160 9.85 -1.27 6.16
N GLU A 161 11.01 -1.40 6.80
CA GLU A 161 12.22 -2.03 6.27
C GLU A 161 12.61 -3.22 7.18
N THR A 162 11.67 -3.74 7.97
CA THR A 162 11.90 -4.87 8.88
C THR A 162 11.87 -6.21 8.15
N ASP A 163 12.16 -7.29 8.87
CA ASP A 163 12.12 -8.67 8.35
C ASP A 163 10.67 -9.20 8.13
N HIS A 164 9.64 -8.32 8.25
CA HIS A 164 8.20 -8.59 8.03
C HIS A 164 7.61 -9.82 8.78
N GLY A 165 8.28 -10.25 9.86
CA GLY A 165 7.91 -11.45 10.64
C GLY A 165 8.52 -12.76 10.14
N PHE A 166 9.36 -12.73 9.10
CA PHE A 166 10.10 -13.87 8.59
C PHE A 166 11.43 -14.07 9.32
N SER A 167 11.93 -15.31 9.32
CA SER A 167 13.26 -15.61 9.86
C SER A 167 14.32 -15.17 8.85
N LYS A 168 15.40 -14.54 9.33
CA LYS A 168 16.55 -14.15 8.46
C LYS A 168 17.07 -15.32 7.62
N GLU A 169 17.06 -16.53 8.18
CA GLU A 169 17.45 -17.75 7.46
C GLU A 169 16.62 -18.02 6.20
N GLU A 170 15.32 -17.68 6.21
CA GLU A 170 14.44 -17.83 5.05
C GLU A 170 14.60 -16.67 4.05
N GLU A 171 14.79 -15.45 4.55
CA GLU A 171 15.04 -14.29 3.68
C GLU A 171 16.36 -14.43 2.92
N ASP A 172 17.43 -14.84 3.60
CA ASP A 172 18.75 -15.11 3.01
C ASP A 172 18.71 -16.31 2.05
N LEU A 173 17.89 -17.33 2.33
CA LEU A 173 17.73 -18.48 1.45
C LEU A 173 17.15 -18.10 0.08
N TYR A 174 16.25 -17.11 0.05
CA TYR A 174 15.60 -16.64 -1.16
C TYR A 174 16.12 -15.29 -1.66
N ASP A 175 17.10 -14.69 -0.97
CA ASP A 175 17.69 -13.37 -1.25
C ASP A 175 16.59 -12.30 -1.45
N ARG A 176 15.57 -12.35 -0.57
CA ARG A 176 14.30 -11.66 -0.77
C ARG A 176 14.02 -10.69 0.37
N HIS A 177 14.62 -9.52 0.27
CA HIS A 177 14.35 -8.39 1.14
C HIS A 177 13.57 -7.31 0.39
N TRP A 178 12.59 -6.70 1.04
CA TRP A 178 11.85 -5.58 0.47
C TRP A 178 11.46 -4.58 1.54
N LYS A 179 11.29 -3.35 1.09
CA LYS A 179 10.72 -2.28 1.89
C LYS A 179 9.30 -1.99 1.45
N LEU A 180 8.48 -1.64 2.42
CA LEU A 180 7.14 -1.12 2.21
C LEU A 180 7.10 0.35 2.56
N GLU A 181 6.48 1.13 1.68
CA GLU A 181 6.25 2.54 1.90
C GLU A 181 4.76 2.83 1.66
N LEU A 182 4.12 3.41 2.67
CA LEU A 182 2.71 3.81 2.65
C LEU A 182 2.63 5.31 2.88
N ASP A 183 2.27 6.07 1.85
CA ASP A 183 2.07 7.51 1.92
C ASP A 183 0.58 7.81 1.88
N VAL A 184 0.04 8.39 2.96
CA VAL A 184 -1.35 8.84 3.01
C VAL A 184 -1.38 10.35 2.99
N SER A 185 -2.03 10.95 2.00
CA SER A 185 -2.12 12.40 1.85
C SER A 185 -3.55 12.92 1.82
N CYS A 186 -3.74 14.12 2.35
CA CYS A 186 -5.00 14.85 2.25
C CYS A 186 -4.75 16.32 1.90
N HIS A 187 -5.71 16.92 1.21
CA HIS A 187 -5.59 18.26 0.64
C HIS A 187 -6.42 19.31 1.41
N ASN A 188 -6.20 20.59 1.08
CA ASN A 188 -6.95 21.73 1.65
C ASN A 188 -8.28 22.01 0.96
N ASP A 189 -8.45 21.55 -0.28
CA ASP A 189 -9.57 21.84 -1.17
C ASP A 189 -10.65 20.75 -1.14
N SER A 190 -10.28 19.53 -0.78
CA SER A 190 -11.21 18.40 -0.73
C SER A 190 -11.07 17.55 0.53
N ALA A 191 -12.09 16.71 0.76
CA ALA A 191 -12.08 15.66 1.78
C ALA A 191 -11.53 14.32 1.25
N MET A 192 -11.03 14.30 0.02
CA MET A 192 -10.43 13.10 -0.56
C MET A 192 -9.09 12.82 0.11
N VAL A 193 -8.80 11.53 0.18
CA VAL A 193 -7.55 11.01 0.71
C VAL A 193 -6.91 10.16 -0.38
N ASP A 194 -5.65 10.49 -0.65
CA ASP A 194 -4.81 9.76 -1.59
C ASP A 194 -3.88 8.86 -0.78
N VAL A 195 -3.94 7.57 -1.02
CA VAL A 195 -3.07 6.56 -0.41
C VAL A 195 -2.17 6.04 -1.51
N ASP A 196 -0.87 6.00 -1.27
CA ASP A 196 0.14 5.45 -2.15
C ASP A 196 0.83 4.33 -1.38
N PHE A 197 0.71 3.10 -1.85
CA PHE A 197 1.29 1.93 -1.21
C PHE A 197 2.18 1.20 -2.20
N LYS A 198 3.46 1.11 -1.86
CA LYS A 198 4.48 0.52 -2.73
C LYS A 198 5.36 -0.45 -1.96
N ALA A 199 5.61 -1.58 -2.60
CA ALA A 199 6.59 -2.57 -2.21
C ALA A 199 7.76 -2.51 -3.17
N ILE A 200 8.97 -2.35 -2.64
CA ILE A 200 10.18 -2.21 -3.43
C ILE A 200 11.24 -3.17 -2.89
N PRO A 201 11.84 -4.03 -3.72
CA PRO A 201 12.91 -4.92 -3.26
C PRO A 201 14.13 -4.11 -2.81
N ILE A 202 14.74 -4.53 -1.71
CA ILE A 202 16.02 -4.02 -1.25
C ILE A 202 17.07 -4.92 -1.88
N LEU A 203 17.77 -4.41 -2.88
CA LEU A 203 18.96 -5.06 -3.40
C LEU A 203 20.08 -4.85 -2.38
N THR A 204 20.27 -5.82 -1.49
CA THR A 204 21.49 -5.90 -0.69
C THR A 204 22.67 -6.05 -1.64
N PRO A 205 23.67 -5.15 -1.62
CA PRO A 205 24.90 -5.41 -2.32
C PRO A 205 25.50 -6.66 -1.69
N LYS A 206 25.62 -7.75 -2.45
CA LYS A 206 26.49 -8.86 -2.07
C LYS A 206 27.88 -8.28 -1.94
N GLU A 207 28.32 -8.02 -0.72
CA GLU A 207 29.74 -7.85 -0.44
C GLU A 207 30.42 -9.11 -0.99
N GLU A 208 31.22 -8.93 -2.05
CA GLU A 208 32.12 -9.98 -2.52
C GLU A 208 32.95 -10.43 -1.33
N GLU A 209 32.70 -11.65 -0.84
CA GLU A 209 33.61 -12.35 0.07
C GLU A 209 35.01 -12.37 -0.57
N ALA A 210 35.96 -11.72 0.10
CA ALA A 210 37.38 -11.70 -0.24
C ALA A 210 38.10 -12.98 0.23
#